data_AF-A0A7J5U2A9-F1
#
_entry.id   AF-A0A7J5U2A9-F1
#
_cell.length_a   1.000
_cell.length_b   1.000
_cell.length_c   1.000
_cell.angle_alpha   90.00
_cell.angle_beta   90.00
_cell.angle_gamma   90.00
#
_symmetry.space_group_name_H-M   'P 1'
#
loop_
_entity.id
_entity.type
_entity.pdbx_description
1 polymer ?
#
loop_
_entity_poly.entity_id
_entity_poly.type
_entity_poly.pdbx_seq_one_letter_code
_entity_poly.pdbx_strand_id
1 'polypeptide(L)'
;MSQQQPNSNSAIEHLCRLADVQKREKWPNVKPAYIPKAKYDDRTANGLTKCIVDFINLSGGMATHIQSQGQYRPGAGGQKGTFTYGSTRRGTADIHAVFYGKHLSVEVKIGKDRQSQAQKAVQSDVERAGGYYVIVRSFGGFYQWWTQSFLSNVILP
;
A
#
# COMPACT_ATOMS: atom_id res chain seq x y z
N MET A 1 -22.26 -22.81 -10.49
CA MET A 1 -21.04 -22.32 -11.16
C MET A 1 -20.09 -21.85 -10.08
N SER A 2 -19.04 -22.62 -9.78
CA SER A 2 -18.07 -22.26 -8.74
C SER A 2 -17.23 -21.07 -9.20
N GLN A 3 -17.31 -19.95 -8.49
CA GLN A 3 -16.39 -18.84 -8.72
C GLN A 3 -15.01 -19.27 -8.22
N GLN A 4 -14.08 -19.52 -9.13
CA GLN A 4 -12.67 -19.75 -8.79
C GLN A 4 -12.12 -18.50 -8.11
N GLN A 5 -11.56 -18.66 -6.91
CA GLN A 5 -10.87 -17.58 -6.20
C GLN A 5 -9.66 -17.12 -7.02
N PRO A 6 -9.44 -15.81 -7.19
CA PRO A 6 -8.28 -15.32 -7.92
C PRO A 6 -7.00 -15.74 -7.19
N ASN A 7 -6.17 -16.52 -7.86
CA ASN A 7 -4.83 -16.91 -7.40
C ASN A 7 -3.91 -15.68 -7.30
N SER A 8 -2.94 -15.67 -6.39
CA SER A 8 -2.05 -14.52 -6.15
C SER A 8 -1.32 -14.00 -7.40
N ASN A 9 -1.00 -14.87 -8.37
CA ASN A 9 -0.42 -14.48 -9.65
C ASN A 9 -1.36 -13.57 -10.46
N SER A 10 -2.68 -13.84 -10.46
CA SER A 10 -3.64 -12.97 -11.17
C SER A 10 -3.69 -11.54 -10.61
N ALA A 11 -3.44 -11.36 -9.31
CA ALA A 11 -3.41 -10.04 -8.69
C ALA A 11 -2.21 -9.22 -9.16
N ILE A 12 -0.99 -9.77 -9.09
CA ILE A 12 0.23 -9.08 -9.56
C ILE A 12 0.14 -8.80 -11.06
N GLU A 13 -0.35 -9.74 -11.87
CA GLU A 13 -0.60 -9.51 -13.30
C GLU A 13 -1.59 -8.37 -13.53
N HIS A 14 -2.63 -8.27 -12.70
CA HIS A 14 -3.59 -7.17 -12.76
C HIS A 14 -2.93 -5.82 -12.46
N LEU A 15 -2.13 -5.74 -11.40
CA LEU A 15 -1.36 -4.54 -11.08
C LEU A 15 -0.39 -4.16 -12.21
N CYS A 16 0.36 -5.12 -12.75
CA CYS A 16 1.26 -4.90 -13.87
C CYS A 16 0.52 -4.30 -15.08
N ARG A 17 -0.68 -4.81 -15.39
CA ARG A 17 -1.50 -4.29 -16.49
C ARG A 17 -1.93 -2.84 -16.27
N LEU A 18 -2.36 -2.49 -15.05
CA LEU A 18 -2.72 -1.11 -14.71
C LEU A 18 -1.52 -0.18 -14.87
N ALA A 19 -0.36 -0.57 -14.35
CA ALA A 19 0.87 0.21 -14.47
C ALA A 19 1.32 0.37 -15.93
N ASP A 20 1.18 -0.68 -16.75
CA ASP A 20 1.48 -0.63 -18.19
C ASP A 20 0.52 0.29 -18.96
N VAL A 21 -0.76 0.35 -18.59
CA VAL A 21 -1.71 1.32 -19.14
C VAL A 21 -1.28 2.74 -18.79
N GLN A 22 -1.03 3.04 -17.51
CA GLN A 22 -0.61 4.38 -17.08
C GLN A 22 0.70 4.83 -17.75
N LYS A 23 1.67 3.92 -17.93
CA LYS A 23 2.91 4.24 -18.67
C LYS A 23 2.66 4.63 -20.11
N ARG A 24 1.75 3.95 -20.81
CA ARG A 24 1.39 4.27 -22.20
C ARG A 24 0.71 5.63 -22.29
N GLU A 25 -0.17 5.95 -21.35
CA GLU A 25 -0.82 7.26 -21.27
C GLU A 25 0.18 8.37 -20.96
N LYS A 26 1.15 8.13 -20.08
CA LYS A 26 2.20 9.09 -19.74
C LYS A 26 3.18 9.34 -20.89
N TRP A 27 3.42 8.34 -21.73
CA TRP A 27 4.41 8.41 -22.82
C TRP A 27 3.78 8.10 -24.19
N PRO A 28 2.82 8.93 -24.67
CA PRO A 28 2.04 8.63 -25.87
C PRO A 28 2.88 8.60 -27.15
N ASN A 29 4.01 9.31 -27.18
CA ASN A 29 4.89 9.40 -28.35
C ASN A 29 5.92 8.27 -28.43
N VAL A 30 6.01 7.41 -27.42
CA VAL A 30 6.93 6.27 -27.40
C VAL A 30 6.20 5.04 -27.95
N LYS A 31 6.78 4.36 -28.93
CA LYS A 31 6.19 3.12 -29.48
C LYS A 31 5.96 2.11 -28.35
N PRO A 32 4.79 1.44 -28.26
CA PRO A 32 4.47 0.53 -27.15
C PRO A 32 5.52 -0.57 -26.90
N ALA A 33 6.20 -1.04 -27.96
CA ALA A 33 7.25 -2.04 -27.86
C ALA A 33 8.51 -1.57 -27.09
N TYR A 34 8.72 -0.26 -26.96
CA TYR A 34 9.87 0.33 -26.26
C TYR A 34 9.53 0.80 -24.85
N ILE A 35 8.27 0.70 -24.41
CA ILE A 35 7.88 1.03 -23.05
C ILE A 35 8.15 -0.17 -22.15
N PRO A 36 9.01 -0.07 -21.12
CA PRO A 36 9.34 -1.19 -20.26
C PRO A 36 8.13 -1.71 -19.49
N LYS A 37 7.92 -3.03 -19.55
CA LYS A 37 6.87 -3.74 -18.81
C LYS A 37 7.03 -3.58 -17.30
N ALA A 38 5.92 -3.32 -16.62
CA ALA A 38 5.89 -3.29 -15.16
C ALA A 38 6.21 -4.66 -14.58
N LYS A 39 6.91 -4.67 -13.44
CA LYS A 39 7.23 -5.86 -12.65
C LYS A 39 7.10 -5.48 -11.18
N TYR A 40 6.46 -6.34 -10.42
CA TYR A 40 6.23 -6.18 -8.99
C TYR A 40 6.63 -7.46 -8.25
N ASP A 41 7.04 -7.31 -7.00
CA ASP A 41 7.42 -8.39 -6.11
C ASP A 41 6.94 -8.03 -4.70
N ASP A 42 6.12 -8.89 -4.10
CA ASP A 42 5.49 -8.66 -2.80
C ASP A 42 6.16 -9.46 -1.66
N ARG A 43 7.28 -10.13 -1.92
CA ARG A 43 7.97 -10.98 -0.93
C ARG A 43 8.68 -10.21 0.18
N THR A 44 8.91 -8.91 -0.03
CA THR A 44 9.52 -8.01 0.95
C THR A 44 8.51 -6.99 1.44
N ALA A 45 8.70 -6.44 2.64
CA ALA A 45 7.80 -5.42 3.18
C ALA A 45 7.70 -4.21 2.24
N ASN A 46 8.83 -3.67 1.78
CA ASN A 46 8.85 -2.55 0.84
C ASN A 46 8.21 -2.90 -0.51
N GLY A 47 8.44 -4.12 -1.00
CA GLY A 47 7.83 -4.60 -2.25
C GLY A 47 6.31 -4.70 -2.15
N LEU A 48 5.80 -5.31 -1.07
CA LEU A 48 4.38 -5.41 -0.78
C LEU A 48 3.74 -4.02 -0.58
N THR A 49 4.38 -3.13 0.17
CA THR A 49 3.93 -1.75 0.33
C THR A 49 3.80 -1.06 -1.02
N LYS A 50 4.80 -1.17 -1.89
CA LYS A 50 4.77 -0.60 -3.24
C LYS A 50 3.62 -1.17 -4.07
N CYS A 51 3.37 -2.48 -3.99
CA CYS A 51 2.27 -3.11 -4.73
C CYS A 51 0.91 -2.50 -4.33
N ILE A 52 0.67 -2.35 -3.02
CA ILE A 52 -0.59 -1.83 -2.47
C ILE A 52 -0.76 -0.34 -2.84
N VAL A 53 0.27 0.48 -2.60
CA VAL A 53 0.23 1.92 -2.91
C VAL A 53 -0.03 2.16 -4.38
N ASP A 54 0.74 1.52 -5.27
CA ASP A 54 0.56 1.68 -6.71
C ASP A 54 -0.82 1.19 -7.15
N PHE A 55 -1.28 0.03 -6.64
CA PHE A 55 -2.60 -0.51 -6.99
C PHE A 55 -3.73 0.47 -6.65
N ILE A 56 -3.75 1.02 -5.44
CA ILE A 56 -4.80 1.95 -5.01
C ILE A 56 -4.77 3.22 -5.86
N ASN A 57 -3.59 3.79 -6.08
CA ASN A 57 -3.42 5.00 -6.91
C ASN A 57 -3.84 4.76 -8.36
N LEU A 58 -3.45 3.62 -8.95
CA LEU A 58 -3.82 3.23 -10.31
C LEU A 58 -5.31 2.89 -10.45
N SER A 59 -5.99 2.54 -9.35
CA SER A 59 -7.42 2.25 -9.32
C SER A 59 -8.29 3.50 -9.12
N GLY A 60 -7.68 4.70 -9.06
CA GLY A 60 -8.37 5.97 -8.88
C GLY A 60 -8.49 6.43 -7.41
N GLY A 61 -7.77 5.78 -6.49
CA GLY A 61 -7.63 6.24 -5.11
C GLY A 61 -6.44 7.16 -4.90
N MET A 62 -6.23 7.54 -3.63
CA MET A 62 -4.99 8.14 -3.16
C MET A 62 -4.39 7.21 -2.10
N ALA A 63 -3.11 6.85 -2.21
CA ALA A 63 -2.39 6.07 -1.21
C ALA A 63 -0.96 6.58 -1.03
N THR A 64 -0.51 6.59 0.23
CA THR A 64 0.80 7.09 0.63
C THR A 64 1.46 6.13 1.62
N HIS A 65 2.75 5.83 1.42
CA HIS A 65 3.57 5.12 2.40
C HIS A 65 3.95 6.08 3.53
N ILE A 66 3.70 5.68 4.78
CA ILE A 66 4.03 6.43 5.98
C ILE A 66 5.36 5.95 6.54
N GLN A 67 6.32 6.86 6.68
CA GLN A 67 7.56 6.59 7.40
C GLN A 67 7.52 7.31 8.76
N SER A 68 7.60 6.54 9.85
CA SER A 68 7.59 7.08 11.21
C SER A 68 9.00 7.28 11.81
N GLN A 69 10.05 7.01 11.04
CA GLN A 69 11.43 7.09 11.52
C GLN A 69 11.89 8.54 11.62
N GLY A 70 12.77 8.82 12.58
CA GLY A 70 13.44 10.12 12.66
C GLY A 70 14.51 10.27 11.56
N GLN A 71 14.83 11.51 11.23
CA GLN A 71 15.81 11.85 10.19
C GLN A 71 17.12 12.28 10.85
N TYR A 72 18.23 11.61 10.50
CA TYR A 72 19.57 12.11 10.82
C TYR A 72 20.06 13.03 9.71
N ARG A 73 20.51 14.23 10.07
CA ARG A 73 21.19 15.17 9.16
C ARG A 73 22.68 15.19 9.50
N PRO A 74 23.57 14.69 8.62
CA PRO A 74 25.00 14.71 8.89
C PRO A 74 25.51 16.15 9.00
N GLY A 75 26.47 16.38 9.91
CA GLY A 75 27.16 17.66 10.02
C GLY A 75 28.17 17.83 8.89
N ALA A 76 28.45 19.08 8.50
CA ALA A 76 29.50 19.38 7.52
C ALA A 76 30.89 19.25 8.15
N GLY A 77 31.90 18.91 7.34
CA GLY A 77 33.32 18.98 7.75
C GLY A 77 33.70 18.08 8.94
N GLY A 78 33.04 16.93 9.10
CA GLY A 78 33.32 15.99 10.20
C GLY A 78 32.63 16.35 11.53
N GLN A 79 31.77 17.37 11.55
CA GLN A 79 30.97 17.68 12.74
C GLN A 79 29.88 16.63 12.98
N LYS A 80 29.53 16.42 14.25
CA LYS A 80 28.42 15.56 14.66
C LYS A 80 27.12 16.10 14.06
N GLY A 81 26.34 15.22 13.44
CA GLY A 81 25.05 15.57 12.86
C GLY A 81 23.95 15.74 13.89
N THR A 82 22.79 16.20 13.42
CA THR A 82 21.60 16.44 14.24
C THR A 82 20.55 15.38 13.92
N PHE A 83 20.02 14.73 14.97
CA PHE A 83 18.88 13.82 14.83
C PHE A 83 17.57 14.56 15.10
N THR A 84 16.62 14.49 14.16
CA THR A 84 15.26 14.99 14.36
C THR A 84 14.33 13.81 14.55
N TYR A 85 13.66 13.74 15.71
CA TYR A 85 12.68 12.70 15.99
C TYR A 85 11.46 12.82 15.06
N GLY A 86 10.93 11.68 14.63
CA GLY A 86 9.68 11.64 13.89
C GLY A 86 8.51 12.06 14.78
N SER A 87 7.57 12.82 14.23
CA SER A 87 6.34 13.26 14.91
C SER A 87 5.16 12.30 14.72
N THR A 88 5.31 11.29 13.86
CA THR A 88 4.26 10.31 13.56
C THR A 88 3.82 9.58 14.81
N ARG A 89 2.51 9.49 15.01
CA ARG A 89 1.92 8.74 16.13
C ARG A 89 2.45 7.30 16.14
N ARG A 90 2.96 6.86 17.28
CA ARG A 90 3.45 5.47 17.44
C ARG A 90 2.33 4.48 17.10
N GLY A 91 2.64 3.51 16.25
CA GLY A 91 1.68 2.50 15.79
C GLY A 91 0.83 2.91 14.59
N THR A 92 1.10 4.07 13.97
CA THR A 92 0.52 4.43 12.67
C THR A 92 0.85 3.33 11.65
N ALA A 93 -0.15 2.95 10.86
CA ALA A 93 -0.01 1.91 9.84
C ALA A 93 0.95 2.33 8.72
N ASP A 94 1.53 1.35 8.02
CA ASP A 94 2.51 1.60 6.96
C ASP A 94 1.93 2.39 5.78
N ILE A 95 0.64 2.26 5.49
CA ILE A 95 0.00 2.94 4.36
C ILE A 95 -1.30 3.59 4.82
N HIS A 96 -1.50 4.85 4.43
CA HIS A 96 -2.79 5.50 4.49
C HIS A 96 -3.32 5.72 3.08
N ALA A 97 -4.60 5.43 2.89
CA ALA A 97 -5.27 5.56 1.62
C ALA A 97 -6.68 6.12 1.77
N VAL A 98 -7.16 6.75 0.69
CA VAL A 98 -8.55 7.18 0.53
C VAL A 98 -9.06 6.66 -0.80
N PHE A 99 -10.24 6.03 -0.77
CA PHE A 99 -10.92 5.50 -1.96
C PHE A 99 -12.41 5.74 -1.84
N TYR A 100 -13.04 6.40 -2.82
CA TYR A 100 -14.43 6.89 -2.76
C TYR A 100 -14.78 7.58 -1.42
N GLY A 101 -13.87 8.43 -0.93
CA GLY A 101 -14.07 9.18 0.32
C GLY A 101 -13.98 8.33 1.60
N LYS A 102 -13.66 7.04 1.53
CA LYS A 102 -13.44 6.17 2.68
C LYS A 102 -11.95 6.05 2.99
N HIS A 103 -11.58 6.28 4.25
CA HIS A 103 -10.22 6.10 4.74
C HIS A 103 -9.90 4.62 4.94
N LEU A 104 -8.68 4.23 4.55
CA LEU A 104 -8.12 2.91 4.74
C LEU A 104 -6.69 3.02 5.30
N SER A 105 -6.45 2.41 6.45
CA SER A 105 -5.11 2.15 6.99
C SER A 105 -4.70 0.71 6.69
N VAL A 106 -3.52 0.52 6.08
CA VAL A 106 -2.98 -0.81 5.77
C VAL A 106 -1.66 -1.03 6.51
N GLU A 107 -1.61 -2.11 7.29
CA GLU A 107 -0.44 -2.55 8.04
C GLU A 107 0.20 -3.76 7.36
N VAL A 108 1.46 -3.66 6.97
CA VAL A 108 2.19 -4.68 6.24
C VAL A 108 2.97 -5.58 7.19
N LYS A 109 2.79 -6.90 7.06
CA LYS A 109 3.44 -7.91 7.90
C LYS A 109 4.02 -9.05 7.07
N ILE A 110 5.33 -9.27 7.14
CA ILE A 110 5.99 -10.38 6.44
C ILE A 110 6.34 -11.52 7.40
N GLY A 111 6.17 -12.76 6.95
CA GLY A 111 6.57 -13.97 7.68
C GLY A 111 5.99 -14.07 9.10
N LYS A 112 6.87 -14.15 10.10
CA LYS A 112 6.47 -14.27 11.52
C LYS A 112 6.13 -12.95 12.20
N ASP A 113 6.21 -11.81 11.50
CA ASP A 113 5.87 -10.50 12.07
C ASP A 113 4.40 -10.46 12.54
N ARG A 114 4.14 -9.74 13.63
CA ARG A 114 2.85 -9.62 14.31
C ARG A 114 2.56 -8.16 14.63
N GLN A 115 1.28 -7.82 14.68
CA GLN A 115 0.85 -6.48 15.06
C GLN A 115 1.19 -6.20 16.53
N SER A 116 1.81 -5.06 16.79
CA SER A 116 2.15 -4.59 18.13
C SER A 116 0.91 -4.04 18.88
N GLN A 117 1.02 -3.85 20.20
CA GLN A 117 -0.08 -3.27 20.99
C GLN A 117 -0.41 -1.82 20.58
N ALA A 118 0.59 -1.02 20.21
CA ALA A 118 0.38 0.33 19.72
C ALA A 118 -0.41 0.35 18.39
N GLN A 119 -0.09 -0.58 17.49
CA GLN A 119 -0.82 -0.74 16.22
C GLN A 119 -2.26 -1.21 16.43
N LYS A 120 -2.52 -2.07 17.41
CA LYS A 120 -3.90 -2.45 17.81
C LYS A 120 -4.70 -1.25 18.33
N ALA A 121 -4.08 -0.38 19.12
CA ALA A 121 -4.73 0.83 19.59
C ALA A 121 -5.09 1.77 18.43
N VAL A 122 -4.17 1.95 17.46
CA VAL A 122 -4.44 2.75 16.26
C VAL A 122 -5.53 2.11 15.40
N GLN A 123 -5.52 0.79 15.22
CA GLN A 123 -6.59 0.07 14.54
C GLN A 123 -7.95 0.38 15.17
N SER A 124 -8.07 0.21 16.50
CA SER A 124 -9.32 0.48 17.20
C SER A 124 -9.80 1.92 17.02
N ASP A 125 -8.88 2.89 17.04
CA ASP A 125 -9.23 4.29 16.84
C ASP A 125 -9.72 4.58 15.42
N VAL A 126 -9.06 4.00 14.40
CA VAL A 126 -9.45 4.14 12.99
C VAL A 126 -10.83 3.53 12.74
N GLU A 127 -11.05 2.31 13.22
CA GLU A 127 -12.32 1.60 13.05
C GLU A 127 -13.46 2.31 13.80
N ARG A 128 -13.22 2.78 15.03
CA ARG A 128 -14.21 3.57 15.79
C ARG A 128 -14.57 4.88 15.10
N ALA A 129 -13.63 5.49 14.36
CA ALA A 129 -13.88 6.69 13.55
C ALA A 129 -14.59 6.40 12.21
N GLY A 130 -14.91 5.13 11.92
CA GLY A 130 -15.57 4.71 10.67
C GLY A 130 -14.61 4.49 9.50
N GLY A 131 -13.30 4.47 9.74
CA GLY A 131 -12.30 4.07 8.76
C GLY A 131 -12.10 2.56 8.71
N TYR A 132 -11.43 2.09 7.67
CA TYR A 132 -11.06 0.68 7.52
C TYR A 132 -9.61 0.47 7.96
N TYR A 133 -9.35 -0.67 8.60
CA TYR A 133 -7.99 -1.11 8.93
C TYR A 133 -7.80 -2.55 8.46
N VAL A 134 -6.69 -2.84 7.79
CA VAL A 134 -6.37 -4.21 7.35
C VAL A 134 -4.90 -4.54 7.55
N ILE A 135 -4.64 -5.75 8.02
CA ILE A 135 -3.29 -6.31 8.12
C ILE A 135 -3.05 -7.19 6.89
N VAL A 136 -1.99 -6.90 6.15
CA VAL A 136 -1.68 -7.54 4.87
C VAL A 136 -0.35 -8.29 4.93
N ARG A 137 -0.33 -9.51 4.38
CA ARG A 137 0.87 -10.35 4.31
C ARG A 137 1.32 -10.71 2.90
N SER A 138 0.47 -10.46 1.91
CA SER A 138 0.74 -10.66 0.49
C SER A 138 -0.18 -9.76 -0.32
N PHE A 139 0.23 -9.45 -1.54
CA PHE A 139 -0.58 -8.60 -2.41
C PHE A 139 -1.84 -9.33 -2.88
N GLY A 140 -1.74 -10.63 -3.16
CA GLY A 140 -2.91 -11.45 -3.50
C GLY A 140 -3.98 -11.46 -2.40
N GLY A 141 -3.57 -11.59 -1.13
CA GLY A 141 -4.50 -11.55 0.00
C GLY A 141 -5.15 -10.17 0.17
N PHE A 142 -4.37 -9.10 -0.02
CA PHE A 142 -4.92 -7.74 -0.04
C PHE A 142 -5.92 -7.55 -1.17
N TYR A 143 -5.61 -7.97 -2.39
CA TYR A 143 -6.49 -7.83 -3.55
C TYR A 143 -7.82 -8.59 -3.36
N GLN A 144 -7.77 -9.78 -2.78
CA GLN A 144 -8.98 -10.53 -2.45
C GLN A 144 -9.83 -9.80 -1.41
N TRP A 145 -9.24 -9.34 -0.30
CA TRP A 145 -9.96 -8.58 0.72
C TRP A 145 -10.52 -7.26 0.15
N TRP A 146 -9.74 -6.57 -0.69
CA TRP A 146 -10.13 -5.34 -1.35
C TRP A 146 -11.38 -5.54 -2.20
N THR A 147 -11.39 -6.57 -3.04
CA THR A 147 -12.51 -6.84 -3.96
C THR A 147 -13.74 -7.39 -3.25
N GLN A 148 -13.58 -8.31 -2.30
CA GLN A 148 -14.69 -9.00 -1.65
C GLN A 148 -15.31 -8.20 -0.50
N SER A 149 -14.48 -7.50 0.28
CA SER A 149 -14.91 -6.82 1.50
C SER A 149 -14.94 -5.31 1.33
N PHE A 150 -13.83 -4.69 0.93
CA PHE A 150 -13.75 -3.23 0.92
C PHE A 150 -14.63 -2.61 -0.19
N LEU A 151 -14.42 -2.98 -1.45
CA LEU A 151 -15.18 -2.42 -2.58
C LEU A 151 -16.68 -2.70 -2.48
N SER A 152 -17.07 -3.91 -2.08
CA SER A 152 -18.49 -4.27 -1.91
C SER A 152 -19.20 -3.32 -0.94
N ASN A 153 -18.57 -2.98 0.19
CA ASN A 153 -19.16 -2.08 1.18
C ASN A 153 -19.06 -0.59 0.79
N VAL A 154 -18.13 -0.23 -0.09
CA VAL A 154 -17.87 1.17 -0.46
C VAL A 154 -18.75 1.61 -1.63
N ILE A 155 -18.95 0.75 -2.63
CA ILE A 155 -19.65 1.08 -3.88
C ILE A 155 -21.13 0.64 -3.85
N LEU A 156 -21.46 -0.41 -3.10
CA LEU A 156 -22.82 -0.94 -2.97
C LEU A 156 -23.29 -0.87 -1.50
N PRO A 157 -23.54 0.34 -0.97
CA PRO A 157 -24.02 0.51 0.40
C PRO A 157 -25.40 -0.11 0.63
#